data_AF-A0A922ZZT6-F1
#
_entry.id   AF-A0A922ZZT6-F1
#
_cell.length_a   1.000
_cell.length_b   1.000
_cell.length_c   1.000
_cell.angle_alpha   90.00
_cell.angle_beta   90.00
_cell.angle_gamma   90.00
#
_symmetry.space_group_name_H-M   'P 1'
#
loop_
_entity.id
_entity.type
_entity.pdbx_description
1 polymer ?
#
loop_
_entity_poly.entity_id
_entity_poly.type
_entity_poly.pdbx_seq_one_letter_code
_entity_poly.pdbx_strand_id
1 'polypeptide(L)'
;MQPTSFIICHDCDLIQKKPDTPVAGILRCVQCDAVLQKTEKGDTDTTLALILAGIILFILINSFPFLTFRMSGQLQETTLITGIEMFFIQGWWPIGLLVFLATIISPALHLLGLLYILLPLKFGLKMPGVTRIMRIVTAFQPWSMIEIFMLGILVTVVKLSNDGEITAGISLFALMAFTFVQAAIFYTFNPLLIWEKCEVGADLQLDKEKCDMDLIQCHICGLLCPDENKTDKFFCQRCGANLHKRKQNSISRTWALILTAVIFYIPANVFPITNIISFGDYQTDTILSGVIYFIKTGMWPLALIIFTASIFVPLLKLIILSFLLISVQLKTTWRQKDRTRIYRITEAIGRWSMVDIFAITVLIALVNMGAIATVRVEPAALYFAAVVVFTMFAAMTFDPRLIWDTEKNSHA
;
A
#
# COMPACT_ATOMS: atom_id res chain seq x y z
N MET A 1 31.21 -5.67 -29.07
CA MET A 1 31.13 -6.21 -27.69
C MET A 1 29.80 -5.75 -27.12
N GLN A 2 28.90 -6.69 -26.79
CA GLN A 2 27.57 -6.36 -26.27
C GLN A 2 27.67 -5.88 -24.81
N PRO A 3 26.91 -4.85 -24.40
CA PRO A 3 26.93 -4.36 -23.03
C PRO A 3 26.37 -5.45 -22.11
N THR A 4 27.21 -6.02 -21.25
CA THR A 4 26.77 -6.92 -20.18
C THR A 4 26.05 -6.08 -19.13
N SER A 5 24.74 -5.91 -19.30
CA SER A 5 23.92 -5.22 -18.31
C SER A 5 23.80 -6.07 -17.05
N PHE A 6 24.24 -5.54 -15.92
CA PHE A 6 24.03 -6.16 -14.61
C PHE A 6 22.68 -5.72 -14.03
N ILE A 7 22.13 -6.52 -13.12
CA ILE A 7 20.92 -6.20 -12.35
C ILE A 7 21.17 -6.51 -10.87
N ILE A 8 20.79 -5.58 -10.00
CA ILE A 8 20.91 -5.74 -8.54
C ILE A 8 19.56 -6.13 -7.98
N CYS A 9 19.54 -7.08 -7.05
CA CYS A 9 18.34 -7.46 -6.34
C CYS A 9 17.97 -6.44 -5.25
N HIS A 10 16.74 -5.91 -5.28
CA HIS A 10 16.25 -4.95 -4.28
C HIS A 10 16.18 -5.51 -2.85
N ASP A 11 16.05 -6.83 -2.69
CA ASP A 11 15.86 -7.51 -1.40
C ASP A 11 17.13 -8.06 -0.76
N CYS A 12 18.06 -8.58 -1.56
CA CYS A 12 19.29 -9.23 -1.06
C CYS A 12 20.58 -8.59 -1.56
N ASP A 13 20.49 -7.55 -2.39
CA ASP A 13 21.63 -6.81 -2.94
C ASP A 13 22.56 -7.63 -3.86
N LEU A 14 22.18 -8.86 -4.22
CA LEU A 14 22.97 -9.71 -5.12
C LEU A 14 23.01 -9.12 -6.54
N ILE A 15 24.23 -8.86 -7.03
CA ILE A 15 24.53 -8.44 -8.40
C ILE A 15 24.50 -9.68 -9.31
N GLN A 16 23.68 -9.64 -10.35
CA GLN A 16 23.53 -10.72 -11.32
C GLN A 16 23.69 -10.19 -12.74
N LYS A 17 24.27 -11.00 -13.63
CA LYS A 17 24.31 -10.68 -15.06
C LYS A 17 22.91 -10.84 -15.65
N LYS A 18 22.42 -9.83 -16.38
CA LYS A 18 21.16 -9.94 -17.12
C LYS A 18 21.37 -10.91 -18.30
N PRO A 19 20.44 -11.85 -18.55
CA PRO A 19 20.54 -12.74 -19.71
C PRO A 19 20.43 -11.95 -21.02
N ASP A 20 21.23 -12.38 -22.01
CA ASP A 20 21.38 -11.68 -23.29
C ASP A 20 20.14 -11.84 -24.21
N THR A 21 19.26 -12.83 -23.94
CA THR A 21 18.03 -13.06 -24.71
C THR A 21 16.77 -12.78 -23.87
N PRO A 22 15.83 -11.96 -24.38
CA PRO A 22 14.54 -11.77 -23.73
C PRO A 22 13.66 -13.00 -23.98
N VAL A 23 13.83 -14.04 -23.17
CA VAL A 23 12.79 -15.07 -23.08
C VAL A 23 11.59 -14.39 -22.41
N ALA A 24 10.42 -14.42 -23.06
CA ALA A 24 9.18 -13.97 -22.43
C ALA A 24 9.02 -14.73 -21.10
N GLY A 25 9.02 -13.99 -19.99
CA GLY A 25 9.11 -14.60 -18.67
C GLY A 25 9.43 -13.62 -17.55
N ILE A 26 9.63 -14.20 -16.36
CA ILE A 26 9.91 -13.49 -15.11
C ILE A 26 11.35 -13.79 -14.71
N LEU A 27 12.20 -12.77 -14.66
CA LEU A 27 13.54 -12.88 -14.11
C LEU A 27 13.48 -12.86 -12.59
N ARG A 28 13.99 -13.91 -11.95
CA ARG A 28 14.05 -14.04 -10.49
C ARG A 28 15.48 -14.06 -9.99
N CYS A 29 15.69 -13.54 -8.79
CA CYS A 29 16.98 -13.60 -8.11
C CYS A 29 17.29 -15.04 -7.67
N VAL A 30 18.48 -15.52 -8.00
CA VAL A 30 18.91 -16.90 -7.65
C VAL A 30 18.98 -17.14 -6.13
N GLN A 31 19.25 -16.10 -5.35
CA GLN A 31 19.45 -16.19 -3.90
C GLN A 31 18.14 -16.05 -3.12
N CYS A 32 17.39 -14.96 -3.32
CA CYS A 32 16.18 -14.67 -2.55
C CYS A 32 14.86 -14.90 -3.31
N ASP A 33 14.89 -15.35 -4.56
CA ASP A 33 13.71 -15.55 -5.42
C ASP A 33 12.86 -14.27 -5.64
N ALA A 34 13.45 -13.08 -5.45
CA ALA A 34 12.79 -11.80 -5.76
C ALA A 34 12.56 -11.70 -7.26
N VAL A 35 11.40 -11.16 -7.68
CA VAL A 35 11.17 -10.79 -9.07
C VAL A 35 12.02 -9.55 -9.39
N LEU A 36 12.99 -9.70 -10.28
CA LEU A 36 13.92 -8.65 -10.68
C LEU A 36 13.35 -7.82 -11.84
N GLN A 37 12.82 -8.49 -12.86
CA GLN A 37 12.25 -7.86 -14.03
C GLN A 37 11.22 -8.79 -14.69
N LYS A 38 10.12 -8.22 -15.19
CA LYS A 38 9.20 -8.89 -16.11
C LYS A 38 9.55 -8.45 -17.53
N THR A 39 9.67 -9.39 -18.46
CA THR A 39 10.14 -9.10 -19.83
C THR A 39 9.03 -8.61 -20.75
N GLU A 40 7.75 -8.77 -20.37
CA GLU A 40 6.63 -8.22 -21.15
C GLU A 40 6.70 -6.70 -21.21
N LYS A 41 6.84 -6.16 -22.43
CA LYS A 41 6.76 -4.73 -22.69
C LYS A 41 5.32 -4.31 -22.49
N GLY A 42 5.01 -3.71 -21.34
CA GLY A 42 3.78 -2.95 -21.19
C GLY A 42 3.74 -1.88 -22.28
N ASP A 43 2.71 -1.91 -23.11
CA ASP A 43 2.52 -0.92 -24.16
C ASP A 43 2.13 0.41 -23.52
N THR A 44 2.84 1.48 -23.92
CA THR A 44 2.56 2.84 -23.43
C THR A 44 1.17 3.29 -23.85
N ASP A 45 0.68 2.85 -25.02
CA ASP A 45 -0.66 3.18 -25.49
C ASP A 45 -1.74 2.47 -24.68
N THR A 46 -1.57 1.17 -24.41
CA THR A 46 -2.47 0.43 -23.51
C THR A 46 -2.53 1.07 -22.13
N THR A 47 -1.39 1.43 -21.55
CA THR A 47 -1.33 2.05 -20.22
C THR A 47 -2.02 3.43 -20.22
N LEU A 48 -1.84 4.23 -21.28
CA LEU A 48 -2.50 5.53 -21.41
C LEU A 48 -4.02 5.40 -21.58
N ALA A 49 -4.48 4.43 -22.36
CA ALA A 49 -5.92 4.13 -22.50
C ALA A 49 -6.55 3.72 -21.16
N LEU A 50 -5.86 2.86 -20.39
CA LEU A 50 -6.31 2.48 -19.05
C LEU A 50 -6.35 3.66 -18.08
N ILE A 51 -5.40 4.58 -18.15
CA ILE A 51 -5.40 5.80 -17.32
C ILE A 51 -6.59 6.70 -17.66
N LEU A 52 -6.89 6.91 -18.95
CA LEU A 52 -8.05 7.69 -19.38
C LEU A 52 -9.36 7.05 -18.92
N ALA A 53 -9.51 5.73 -19.09
CA ALA A 53 -10.65 4.98 -18.56
C ALA A 53 -10.75 5.10 -17.04
N GLY A 54 -9.62 5.01 -16.33
CA GLY A 54 -9.52 5.17 -14.88
C GLY A 54 -9.97 6.55 -14.41
N ILE A 55 -9.63 7.63 -15.13
CA ILE A 55 -10.06 9.00 -14.81
C ILE A 55 -11.58 9.13 -14.97
N ILE A 56 -12.16 8.59 -16.04
CA ILE A 56 -13.62 8.60 -16.25
C ILE A 56 -14.32 7.86 -15.11
N LEU A 57 -13.87 6.65 -14.78
CA LEU A 57 -14.42 5.86 -13.67
C LEU A 57 -14.27 6.58 -12.32
N PHE A 58 -13.13 7.22 -12.08
CA PHE A 58 -12.89 8.00 -10.87
C PHE A 58 -13.87 9.18 -10.73
N ILE A 59 -14.18 9.88 -11.83
CA ILE A 59 -15.19 10.94 -11.84
C ILE A 59 -16.57 10.35 -11.50
N LEU A 60 -16.96 9.22 -12.11
CA LEU A 60 -18.24 8.57 -11.82
C LEU A 60 -18.37 8.18 -10.34
N ILE A 61 -17.36 7.56 -9.75
CA ILE A 61 -17.35 7.13 -8.34
C ILE A 61 -17.62 8.29 -7.39
N ASN A 62 -17.02 9.46 -7.66
CA ASN A 62 -17.17 10.64 -6.80
C ASN A 62 -18.46 11.44 -7.07
N SER A 63 -19.13 11.21 -8.21
CA SER A 63 -20.31 11.98 -8.62
C SER A 63 -21.64 11.32 -8.24
N PHE A 64 -21.68 9.99 -8.14
CA PHE A 64 -22.91 9.24 -7.89
C PHE A 64 -22.91 8.54 -6.52
N PRO A 65 -24.08 8.22 -5.95
CA PRO A 65 -24.16 7.40 -4.74
C PRO A 65 -23.69 5.97 -4.99
N PHE A 66 -22.99 5.38 -4.03
CA PHE A 66 -22.51 3.99 -4.12
C PHE A 66 -23.49 3.01 -3.44
N LEU A 67 -24.16 3.44 -2.37
CA LEU A 67 -25.18 2.65 -1.69
C LEU A 67 -26.34 3.54 -1.26
N THR A 68 -27.54 2.99 -1.38
CA THR A 68 -28.78 3.59 -0.90
C THR A 68 -29.37 2.65 0.14
N PHE A 69 -29.51 3.14 1.37
CA PHE A 69 -30.05 2.39 2.49
C PHE A 69 -31.47 2.84 2.79
N ARG A 70 -32.38 1.88 2.94
CA ARG A 70 -33.78 2.14 3.30
C ARG A 70 -34.11 1.46 4.61
N MET A 71 -34.53 2.26 5.59
CA MET A 71 -35.01 1.77 6.89
C MET A 71 -36.23 2.57 7.32
N SER A 72 -37.30 1.88 7.69
CA SER A 72 -38.54 2.49 8.21
C SER A 72 -39.11 3.63 7.33
N GLY A 73 -38.99 3.49 6.00
CA GLY A 73 -39.52 4.46 5.02
C GLY A 73 -38.60 5.63 4.68
N GLN A 74 -37.47 5.82 5.38
CA GLN A 74 -36.46 6.83 5.05
C GLN A 74 -35.44 6.27 4.06
N LEU A 75 -35.14 7.04 3.02
CA LEU A 75 -34.09 6.76 2.04
C LEU A 75 -32.86 7.60 2.37
N GLN A 76 -31.74 6.93 2.62
CA GLN A 76 -30.45 7.58 2.81
C GLN A 76 -29.53 7.22 1.63
N GLU A 77 -29.18 8.23 0.82
CA GLU A 77 -28.18 8.08 -0.22
C GLU A 77 -26.80 8.37 0.33
N THR A 78 -25.82 7.55 -0.03
CA THR A 78 -24.45 7.69 0.44
C THR A 78 -23.46 7.81 -0.70
N THR A 79 -22.62 8.83 -0.62
CA THR A 79 -21.47 9.01 -1.51
C THR A 79 -20.18 8.77 -0.72
N LEU A 80 -19.06 8.58 -1.41
CA LEU A 80 -17.79 8.36 -0.73
C LEU A 80 -17.42 9.54 0.21
N ILE A 81 -17.81 10.75 -0.17
CA ILE A 81 -17.56 11.98 0.58
C ILE A 81 -18.37 12.04 1.88
N THR A 82 -19.61 11.57 1.89
CA THR A 82 -20.45 11.65 3.10
C THR A 82 -19.82 10.90 4.28
N GLY A 83 -19.22 9.72 4.05
CA GLY A 83 -18.51 8.98 5.11
C GLY A 83 -17.32 9.75 5.67
N ILE A 84 -16.59 10.48 4.82
CA ILE A 84 -15.46 11.31 5.22
C ILE A 84 -15.97 12.50 6.04
N GLU A 85 -16.97 13.22 5.56
CA GLU A 85 -17.59 14.36 6.27
C GLU A 85 -18.08 13.97 7.66
N MET A 86 -18.67 12.78 7.81
CA MET A 86 -19.14 12.31 9.11
C MET A 86 -18.00 12.13 10.13
N PHE A 87 -16.81 11.70 9.72
CA PHE A 87 -15.66 11.68 10.64
C PHE A 87 -15.27 13.08 11.11
N PHE A 88 -15.31 14.08 10.23
CA PHE A 88 -15.02 15.46 10.58
C PHE A 88 -16.06 16.04 11.53
N ILE A 89 -17.35 15.81 11.26
CA ILE A 89 -18.46 16.28 12.10
C ILE A 89 -18.41 15.63 13.50
N GLN A 90 -18.02 14.35 13.59
CA GLN A 90 -17.90 13.63 14.86
C GLN A 90 -16.59 13.93 15.62
N GLY A 91 -15.72 14.80 15.11
CA GLY A 91 -14.46 15.19 15.75
C GLY A 91 -13.28 14.25 15.51
N TRP A 92 -13.48 13.15 14.80
CA TRP A 92 -12.46 12.15 14.45
C TRP A 92 -11.76 12.47 13.13
N TRP A 93 -11.38 13.74 12.94
CA TRP A 93 -10.76 14.25 11.72
C TRP A 93 -9.49 13.49 11.27
N PRO A 94 -8.63 12.90 12.13
CA PRO A 94 -7.46 12.17 11.64
C PRO A 94 -7.83 10.93 10.84
N ILE A 95 -8.93 10.25 11.20
CA ILE A 95 -9.43 9.08 10.47
C ILE A 95 -10.03 9.55 9.14
N GLY A 96 -10.85 10.61 9.16
CA GLY A 96 -11.40 11.21 7.95
C GLY A 96 -10.32 11.62 6.95
N LEU A 97 -9.25 12.26 7.42
CA LEU A 97 -8.10 12.64 6.60
C LEU A 97 -7.36 11.42 6.02
N LEU A 98 -7.18 10.37 6.81
CA LEU A 98 -6.55 9.13 6.37
C LEU A 98 -7.37 8.44 5.27
N VAL A 99 -8.68 8.38 5.43
CA VAL A 99 -9.57 7.81 4.41
C VAL A 99 -9.60 8.68 3.16
N PHE A 100 -9.73 10.00 3.30
CA PHE A 100 -9.67 10.96 2.19
C PHE A 100 -8.37 10.84 1.38
N LEU A 101 -7.24 10.69 2.08
CA LEU A 101 -5.94 10.49 1.44
C LEU A 101 -5.90 9.18 0.65
N ALA A 102 -6.40 8.09 1.22
CA ALA A 102 -6.32 6.75 0.62
C ALA A 102 -7.29 6.54 -0.55
N THR A 103 -8.47 7.15 -0.52
CA THR A 103 -9.55 6.89 -1.50
C THR A 103 -9.70 7.98 -2.56
N ILE A 104 -9.36 9.23 -2.25
CA ILE A 104 -9.48 10.36 -3.19
C ILE A 104 -8.10 10.86 -3.61
N ILE A 105 -7.27 11.35 -2.67
CA ILE A 105 -6.01 12.02 -3.02
C ILE A 105 -5.05 11.07 -3.73
N SER A 106 -4.78 9.90 -3.15
CA SER A 106 -3.76 8.98 -3.68
C SER A 106 -4.13 8.44 -5.07
N PRO A 107 -5.35 7.92 -5.32
CA PRO A 107 -5.75 7.50 -6.67
C PRO A 107 -5.72 8.64 -7.69
N ALA A 108 -6.19 9.84 -7.33
CA ALA A 108 -6.15 11.01 -8.21
C ALA A 108 -4.72 11.39 -8.58
N LEU A 109 -3.83 11.45 -7.59
CA LEU A 109 -2.42 11.77 -7.76
C LEU A 109 -1.69 10.71 -8.60
N HIS A 110 -2.04 9.44 -8.45
CA HIS A 110 -1.52 8.36 -9.27
C HIS A 110 -1.96 8.48 -10.73
N LEU A 111 -3.27 8.63 -11.00
CA LEU A 111 -3.81 8.77 -12.36
C LEU A 111 -3.30 10.03 -13.06
N LEU A 112 -3.39 11.19 -12.40
CA LEU A 112 -2.97 12.47 -12.98
C LEU A 112 -1.46 12.53 -13.14
N GLY A 113 -0.69 11.99 -12.19
CA GLY A 113 0.76 11.91 -12.28
C GLY A 113 1.23 11.05 -13.45
N LEU A 114 0.63 9.88 -13.65
CA LEU A 114 0.93 9.02 -14.79
C LEU A 114 0.45 9.61 -16.12
N LEU A 115 -0.74 10.23 -16.16
CA LEU A 115 -1.22 10.94 -17.34
C LEU A 115 -0.26 12.06 -17.74
N TYR A 116 0.18 12.87 -16.77
CA TYR A 116 1.12 13.96 -16.99
C TYR A 116 2.45 13.48 -17.57
N ILE A 117 2.92 12.29 -17.18
CA ILE A 117 4.18 11.73 -17.68
C ILE A 117 3.98 11.07 -19.05
N LEU A 118 2.95 10.25 -19.22
CA LEU A 118 2.80 9.42 -20.42
C LEU A 118 2.22 10.17 -21.61
N LEU A 119 1.35 11.17 -21.39
CA LEU A 119 0.73 11.94 -22.47
C LEU A 119 1.78 12.70 -23.31
N PRO A 120 2.71 13.48 -22.73
CA PRO A 120 3.76 14.14 -23.50
C PRO A 120 4.76 13.17 -24.11
N LEU A 121 5.09 12.07 -23.42
CA LEU A 121 5.96 11.02 -23.96
C LEU A 121 5.39 10.42 -25.25
N LYS A 122 4.07 10.27 -25.34
CA LYS A 122 3.39 9.81 -26.57
C LYS A 122 3.60 10.78 -27.75
N PHE A 123 3.66 12.08 -27.47
CA PHE A 123 3.91 13.12 -28.48
C PHE A 123 5.41 13.44 -28.66
N GLY A 124 6.32 12.68 -28.04
CA GLY A 124 7.76 12.93 -28.13
C GLY A 124 8.24 14.20 -27.41
N LEU A 125 7.39 14.79 -26.56
CA LEU A 125 7.70 16.01 -25.81
C LEU A 125 8.43 15.66 -24.51
N LYS A 126 9.61 16.26 -24.29
CA LYS A 126 10.32 16.22 -23.01
C LYS A 126 9.69 17.24 -22.06
N MET A 127 9.07 16.79 -20.97
CA MET A 127 8.47 17.70 -19.99
C MET A 127 9.35 17.97 -18.77
N PRO A 128 9.31 19.20 -18.22
CA PRO A 128 10.01 19.52 -16.98
C PRO A 128 9.40 18.77 -15.80
N GLY A 129 10.23 18.33 -14.84
CA GLY A 129 9.75 17.82 -13.56
C GLY A 129 9.30 16.35 -13.52
N VAL A 130 9.52 15.55 -14.57
CA VAL A 130 9.25 14.09 -14.59
C VAL A 130 9.78 13.39 -13.34
N THR A 131 11.01 13.71 -12.94
CA THR A 131 11.65 13.20 -11.72
C THR A 131 10.86 13.49 -10.45
N ARG A 132 10.36 14.72 -10.30
CA ARG A 132 9.62 15.12 -9.11
C ARG A 132 8.28 14.38 -9.05
N ILE A 133 7.58 14.30 -10.18
CA ILE A 133 6.28 13.65 -10.27
C ILE A 133 6.42 12.14 -10.08
N MET A 134 7.41 11.49 -10.70
CA MET A 134 7.69 10.07 -10.46
C MET A 134 7.96 9.78 -8.98
N ARG A 135 8.71 10.64 -8.28
CA ARG A 135 8.94 10.49 -6.83
C ARG A 135 7.65 10.61 -6.02
N ILE A 136 6.76 11.51 -6.40
CA ILE A 136 5.47 11.71 -5.74
C ILE A 136 4.55 10.50 -6.00
N VAL A 137 4.44 10.06 -7.26
CA VAL A 137 3.63 8.90 -7.68
C VAL A 137 4.10 7.64 -6.96
N THR A 138 5.41 7.36 -6.91
CA THR A 138 5.93 6.16 -6.22
C THR A 138 5.78 6.22 -4.70
N ALA A 139 5.84 7.40 -4.10
CA ALA A 139 5.61 7.56 -2.65
C ALA A 139 4.13 7.35 -2.26
N PHE A 140 3.19 7.77 -3.11
CA PHE A 140 1.75 7.66 -2.86
C PHE A 140 1.14 6.34 -3.32
N GLN A 141 1.79 5.63 -4.27
CA GLN A 141 1.32 4.35 -4.79
C GLN A 141 0.87 3.35 -3.70
N PRO A 142 1.61 3.13 -2.59
CA PRO A 142 1.18 2.19 -1.54
C PRO A 142 -0.10 2.60 -0.81
N TRP A 143 -0.48 3.88 -0.88
CA TRP A 143 -1.65 4.46 -0.21
C TRP A 143 -2.92 4.39 -1.06
N SER A 144 -2.81 4.10 -2.35
CA SER A 144 -3.97 3.94 -3.23
C SER A 144 -4.61 2.57 -2.97
N MET A 145 -5.48 2.51 -1.96
CA MET A 145 -6.05 1.27 -1.41
C MET A 145 -7.53 1.08 -1.80
N ILE A 146 -7.88 1.43 -3.03
CA ILE A 146 -9.29 1.42 -3.48
C ILE A 146 -9.88 0.00 -3.50
N GLU A 147 -9.05 -1.01 -3.76
CA GLU A 147 -9.41 -2.43 -3.69
C GLU A 147 -9.78 -2.87 -2.28
N ILE A 148 -9.09 -2.33 -1.28
CA ILE A 148 -9.36 -2.61 0.14
C ILE A 148 -10.62 -1.86 0.59
N PHE A 149 -10.87 -0.66 0.05
CA PHE A 149 -12.12 0.06 0.27
C PHE A 149 -13.34 -0.70 -0.26
N MET A 150 -13.24 -1.32 -1.45
CA MET A 150 -14.28 -2.19 -2.00
C MET A 150 -14.60 -3.38 -1.08
N LEU A 151 -13.57 -4.01 -0.50
CA LEU A 151 -13.76 -5.06 0.50
C LEU A 151 -14.43 -4.55 1.78
N GLY A 152 -14.09 -3.34 2.23
CA GLY A 152 -14.75 -2.69 3.36
C GLY A 152 -16.24 -2.47 3.13
N ILE A 153 -16.63 -2.08 1.91
CA ILE A 153 -18.05 -1.99 1.51
C ILE A 153 -18.72 -3.36 1.59
N LEU A 154 -18.09 -4.41 1.03
CA LEU A 154 -18.63 -5.76 1.08
C LEU A 154 -18.88 -6.24 2.52
N VAL A 155 -17.90 -6.05 3.40
CA VAL A 155 -18.03 -6.38 4.84
C VAL A 155 -19.19 -5.60 5.47
N THR A 156 -19.36 -4.33 5.11
CA THR A 156 -20.45 -3.49 5.65
C THR A 156 -21.81 -3.92 5.15
N VAL A 157 -21.94 -4.27 3.86
CA VAL A 157 -23.19 -4.78 3.29
C VAL A 157 -23.61 -6.07 4.00
N VAL A 158 -22.67 -6.99 4.25
CA VAL A 158 -22.95 -8.23 5.00
C VAL A 158 -23.29 -7.93 6.47
N LYS A 159 -22.65 -6.93 7.08
CA LYS A 159 -22.94 -6.51 8.45
C LYS A 159 -24.38 -5.97 8.60
N LEU A 160 -24.87 -5.24 7.61
CA LEU A 160 -26.17 -4.54 7.64
C LEU A 160 -27.30 -5.28 6.91
N SER A 161 -27.02 -6.37 6.18
CA SER A 161 -28.04 -7.06 5.37
C SER A 161 -29.20 -7.61 6.18
N ASN A 162 -29.01 -7.78 7.49
CA ASN A 162 -30.06 -8.26 8.39
C ASN A 162 -30.92 -7.12 8.98
N ASP A 163 -30.46 -5.87 8.86
CA ASP A 163 -31.06 -4.71 9.54
C ASP A 163 -31.86 -3.80 8.59
N GLY A 164 -31.70 -3.92 7.26
CA GLY A 164 -32.46 -3.13 6.30
C GLY A 164 -32.20 -3.46 4.83
N GLU A 165 -32.97 -2.83 3.93
CA GLU A 165 -32.83 -3.00 2.49
C GLU A 165 -31.68 -2.13 1.94
N ILE A 166 -30.68 -2.78 1.34
CA ILE A 166 -29.53 -2.13 0.74
C ILE A 166 -29.62 -2.26 -0.78
N THR A 167 -29.61 -1.12 -1.46
CA THR A 167 -29.62 -1.07 -2.94
C THR A 167 -28.27 -0.53 -3.44
N ALA A 168 -27.70 -1.21 -4.43
CA ALA A 168 -26.41 -0.85 -5.02
C ALA A 168 -26.56 0.31 -6.00
N GLY A 169 -25.81 1.39 -5.78
CA GLY A 169 -25.76 2.54 -6.67
C GLY A 169 -24.76 2.36 -7.82
N ILE A 170 -24.81 3.29 -8.78
CA ILE A 170 -23.94 3.30 -9.97
C ILE A 170 -22.45 3.32 -9.57
N SER A 171 -22.11 4.08 -8.53
CA SER A 171 -20.72 4.20 -8.07
C SER A 171 -20.13 2.90 -7.56
N LEU A 172 -20.94 1.95 -7.06
CA LEU A 172 -20.42 0.65 -6.63
C LEU A 172 -19.87 -0.16 -7.82
N PHE A 173 -20.59 -0.16 -8.95
CA PHE A 173 -20.15 -0.82 -10.18
C PHE A 173 -18.96 -0.08 -10.80
N ALA A 174 -18.97 1.26 -10.79
CA ALA A 174 -17.84 2.05 -11.25
C ALA A 174 -16.58 1.80 -10.39
N LEU A 175 -16.74 1.68 -9.07
CA LEU A 175 -15.67 1.33 -8.13
C LEU A 175 -15.11 -0.05 -8.43
N MET A 176 -15.97 -1.04 -8.63
CA MET A 176 -15.55 -2.39 -9.01
C MET A 176 -14.73 -2.37 -10.31
N ALA A 177 -15.23 -1.73 -11.36
CA ALA A 177 -14.48 -1.57 -12.61
C ALA A 177 -13.14 -0.84 -12.39
N PHE A 178 -13.15 0.22 -11.58
CA PHE A 178 -11.95 1.01 -11.27
C PHE A 178 -10.88 0.21 -10.52
N THR A 179 -11.26 -0.70 -9.61
CA THR A 179 -10.29 -1.59 -8.93
C THR A 179 -9.52 -2.45 -9.93
N PHE A 180 -10.20 -3.01 -10.92
CA PHE A 180 -9.55 -3.81 -11.98
C PHE A 180 -8.71 -2.95 -12.91
N VAL A 181 -9.19 -1.76 -13.28
CA VAL A 181 -8.42 -0.82 -14.13
C VAL A 181 -7.15 -0.36 -13.42
N GLN A 182 -7.21 -0.01 -12.13
CA GLN A 182 -6.02 0.31 -11.32
C GLN A 182 -5.05 -0.86 -11.24
N ALA A 183 -5.54 -2.07 -10.98
CA ALA A 183 -4.69 -3.27 -10.97
C ALA A 183 -4.02 -3.51 -12.33
N ALA A 184 -4.74 -3.28 -13.43
CA ALA A 184 -4.19 -3.36 -14.78
C ALA A 184 -3.13 -2.28 -15.02
N ILE A 185 -3.35 -1.03 -14.60
CA ILE A 185 -2.34 0.04 -14.67
C ILE A 185 -1.08 -0.38 -13.90
N PHE A 186 -1.21 -0.88 -12.66
CA PHE A 186 -0.05 -1.34 -11.89
C PHE A 186 0.68 -2.54 -12.52
N TYR A 187 -0.05 -3.39 -13.23
CA TYR A 187 0.53 -4.53 -13.93
C TYR A 187 1.30 -4.10 -15.19
N THR A 188 0.73 -3.20 -16.00
CA THR A 188 1.35 -2.74 -17.26
C THR A 188 2.38 -1.64 -17.05
N PHE A 189 2.32 -0.92 -15.92
CA PHE A 189 3.24 0.16 -15.60
C PHE A 189 4.66 -0.37 -15.37
N ASN A 190 5.56 -0.07 -16.31
CA ASN A 190 6.98 -0.33 -16.17
C ASN A 190 7.74 0.99 -16.01
N PRO A 191 8.19 1.34 -14.79
CA PRO A 191 8.88 2.60 -14.54
C PRO A 191 10.20 2.69 -15.33
N LEU A 192 10.87 1.56 -15.60
CA LEU A 192 12.16 1.54 -16.29
C LEU A 192 12.03 1.98 -17.75
N LEU A 193 10.94 1.62 -18.43
CA LEU A 193 10.71 2.01 -19.84
C LEU A 193 10.54 3.52 -19.99
N ILE A 194 9.92 4.19 -19.01
CA ILE A 194 9.76 5.64 -19.01
C ILE A 194 11.12 6.30 -18.94
N TRP A 195 12.01 5.80 -18.07
CA TRP A 195 13.36 6.32 -17.91
C TRP A 195 14.28 6.02 -19.09
N GLU A 196 14.10 4.88 -19.77
CA GLU A 196 14.81 4.54 -21.01
C GLU A 196 14.47 5.54 -22.12
N LYS A 197 13.19 5.90 -22.28
CA LYS A 197 12.74 6.90 -23.26
C LYS A 197 13.10 8.35 -22.90
N CYS A 198 13.27 8.66 -21.61
CA CYS A 198 13.50 10.03 -21.15
C CYS A 198 14.95 10.52 -21.26
N GLU A 199 15.91 9.67 -21.66
CA GLU A 199 17.34 9.99 -21.83
C GLU A 199 17.85 11.17 -20.98
N VAL A 200 18.16 10.88 -19.72
CA VAL A 200 19.09 11.72 -18.96
C VAL A 200 20.36 10.91 -18.78
N GLY A 201 21.30 11.17 -19.69
CA GLY A 201 22.75 11.04 -19.52
C GLY A 201 23.28 9.71 -19.02
N ALA A 202 23.97 9.02 -19.92
CA ALA A 202 24.84 7.86 -19.68
C ALA A 202 24.12 6.60 -19.18
N ASP A 203 23.93 5.64 -20.09
CA ASP A 203 24.43 4.31 -19.73
C ASP A 203 25.86 4.54 -19.25
N LEU A 204 26.07 4.45 -17.94
CA LEU A 204 27.38 4.08 -17.44
C LEU A 204 27.65 2.73 -18.10
N GLN A 205 28.35 2.77 -19.23
CA GLN A 205 29.05 1.62 -19.78
C GLN A 205 30.01 1.23 -18.66
N LEU A 206 29.51 0.39 -17.75
CA LEU A 206 30.32 -0.26 -16.74
C LEU A 206 31.18 -1.23 -17.55
N ASP A 207 32.32 -0.74 -17.98
CA ASP A 207 33.39 -1.57 -18.50
C ASP A 207 33.69 -2.66 -17.46
N LYS A 208 34.10 -3.85 -17.92
CA LYS A 208 34.39 -5.00 -17.06
C LYS A 208 35.30 -4.66 -15.88
N GLU A 209 36.16 -3.64 -16.00
CA GLU A 209 37.06 -3.17 -14.93
C GLU A 209 36.34 -2.44 -13.78
N LYS A 210 35.18 -1.80 -14.02
CA LYS A 210 34.37 -1.17 -12.95
C LYS A 210 33.52 -2.16 -12.15
N CYS A 211 33.53 -3.44 -12.54
CA CYS A 211 32.73 -4.49 -11.92
C CYS A 211 33.23 -4.93 -10.54
N ASP A 212 34.47 -4.54 -10.17
CA ASP A 212 35.04 -4.70 -8.83
C ASP A 212 34.65 -3.55 -7.87
N MET A 213 33.93 -2.52 -8.34
CA MET A 213 33.42 -1.45 -7.48
C MET A 213 32.06 -1.82 -6.87
N ASP A 214 31.86 -1.45 -5.61
CA ASP A 214 30.54 -1.50 -4.98
C ASP A 214 29.55 -0.65 -5.83
N LEU A 215 28.46 -1.27 -6.29
CA LEU A 215 27.41 -0.62 -7.08
C LEU A 215 26.18 -0.36 -6.20
N ILE A 216 25.52 0.79 -6.41
CA ILE A 216 24.28 1.14 -5.71
C ILE A 216 23.16 1.34 -6.73
N GLN A 217 22.04 0.64 -6.54
CA GLN A 217 20.85 0.82 -7.36
C GLN A 217 19.97 1.96 -6.83
N CYS A 218 19.58 2.89 -7.70
CA CYS A 218 18.63 3.93 -7.36
C CYS A 218 17.22 3.37 -7.13
N HIS A 219 16.62 3.64 -5.97
CA HIS A 219 15.25 3.22 -5.63
C HIS A 219 14.14 3.92 -6.44
N ILE A 220 14.45 5.04 -7.11
CA ILE A 220 13.45 5.79 -7.89
C ILE A 220 13.49 5.42 -9.38
N CYS A 221 14.67 5.46 -10.00
CA CYS A 221 14.81 5.27 -11.44
C CYS A 221 15.45 3.94 -11.84
N GLY A 222 15.92 3.13 -10.89
CA GLY A 222 16.55 1.84 -11.15
C GLY A 222 17.97 1.90 -11.73
N LEU A 223 18.53 3.10 -11.99
CA LEU A 223 19.89 3.26 -12.50
C LEU A 223 20.91 2.71 -11.49
N LEU A 224 21.88 1.93 -12.01
CA LEU A 224 23.05 1.50 -11.27
C LEU A 224 24.10 2.62 -11.29
N CYS A 225 24.48 3.08 -10.11
CA CYS A 225 25.50 4.11 -9.92
C CYS A 225 26.71 3.49 -9.19
N PRO A 226 27.95 3.73 -9.64
CA PRO A 226 29.14 3.25 -8.95
C PRO A 226 29.37 4.05 -7.65
N ASP A 227 29.83 3.38 -6.61
CA ASP A 227 30.19 3.96 -5.30
C ASP A 227 31.58 4.63 -5.39
N GLU A 228 31.70 5.70 -6.19
CA GLU A 228 33.01 6.33 -6.52
C GLU A 228 33.47 7.40 -5.52
N ASN A 229 32.58 7.95 -4.67
CA ASN A 229 32.89 9.10 -3.81
C ASN A 229 32.83 8.77 -2.31
N LYS A 230 33.92 8.96 -1.57
CA LYS A 230 34.01 8.85 -0.10
C LYS A 230 33.21 9.95 0.67
N THR A 231 32.17 10.51 0.09
CA THR A 231 31.32 11.54 0.72
C THR A 231 29.96 10.97 1.09
N ASP A 232 29.47 11.24 2.31
CA ASP A 232 28.22 10.69 2.87
C ASP A 232 26.92 10.93 2.07
N LYS A 233 26.95 11.76 1.00
CA LYS A 233 25.77 12.11 0.19
C LYS A 233 26.00 11.78 -1.29
N PHE A 234 25.44 10.65 -1.70
CA PHE A 234 25.44 10.20 -3.09
C PHE A 234 24.15 10.65 -3.78
N PHE A 235 24.24 11.15 -5.01
CA PHE A 235 23.07 11.52 -5.80
C PHE A 235 23.00 10.69 -7.08
N CYS A 236 21.80 10.26 -7.44
CA CYS A 236 21.58 9.56 -8.69
C CYS A 236 21.79 10.51 -9.88
N GLN A 237 22.64 10.12 -10.82
CA GLN A 237 22.96 10.94 -12.00
C GLN A 237 21.76 11.15 -12.94
N ARG A 238 20.78 10.23 -12.93
CA ARG A 238 19.56 10.32 -13.77
C ARG A 238 18.42 11.10 -13.10
N CYS A 239 18.14 10.84 -11.83
CA CYS A 239 16.97 11.38 -11.15
C CYS A 239 17.28 12.28 -9.95
N GLY A 240 18.55 12.58 -9.66
CA GLY A 240 18.97 13.44 -8.55
C GLY A 240 18.49 12.97 -7.17
N ALA A 241 18.08 11.70 -7.03
CA ALA A 241 17.66 11.13 -5.76
C ALA A 241 18.86 10.85 -4.87
N ASN A 242 18.72 11.07 -3.56
CA ASN A 242 19.71 10.63 -2.60
C ASN A 242 19.83 9.11 -2.67
N LEU A 243 21.03 8.63 -2.96
CA LEU A 243 21.40 7.23 -2.94
C LEU A 243 21.97 6.90 -1.56
N HIS A 244 21.60 5.73 -1.05
CA HIS A 244 22.15 5.18 0.18
C HIS A 244 22.35 3.68 0.02
N LYS A 245 23.46 3.14 0.53
CA LYS A 245 23.73 1.69 0.47
C LYS A 245 22.72 0.88 1.28
N ARG A 246 22.35 1.40 2.45
CA ARG A 246 21.30 0.87 3.34
C ARG A 246 20.41 2.00 3.83
N LYS A 247 19.15 1.70 4.15
CA LYS A 247 18.26 2.70 4.77
C LYS A 247 18.87 3.18 6.10
N GLN A 248 19.06 4.49 6.22
CA GLN A 248 19.66 5.09 7.41
C GLN A 248 18.84 4.78 8.67
N ASN A 249 19.53 4.31 9.72
CA ASN A 249 18.95 3.95 11.01
C ASN A 249 17.72 3.02 10.92
N SER A 250 17.67 2.13 9.92
CA SER A 250 16.52 1.24 9.68
C SER A 250 16.11 0.46 10.94
N ILE A 251 17.07 -0.18 11.63
CA ILE A 251 16.81 -0.97 12.85
C ILE A 251 16.16 -0.12 13.95
N SER A 252 16.76 1.03 14.29
CA SER A 252 16.27 1.91 15.36
C SER A 252 14.90 2.50 15.02
N ARG A 253 14.71 2.98 13.78
CA ARG A 253 13.43 3.55 13.33
C ARG A 253 12.33 2.50 13.28
N THR A 254 12.61 1.30 12.78
CA THR A 254 11.63 0.22 12.76
C THR A 254 11.24 -0.22 14.18
N TRP A 255 12.20 -0.31 15.12
CA TRP A 255 11.89 -0.55 16.54
C TRP A 255 11.00 0.53 17.15
N ALA A 256 11.30 1.81 16.91
CA ALA A 256 10.49 2.91 17.42
C ALA A 256 9.04 2.85 16.90
N LEU A 257 8.86 2.53 15.61
CA LEU A 257 7.54 2.39 14.99
C LEU A 257 6.77 1.17 15.52
N ILE A 258 7.44 0.02 15.70
CA ILE A 258 6.82 -1.19 16.28
C ILE A 258 6.41 -0.95 17.72
N LEU A 259 7.27 -0.37 18.56
CA LEU A 259 6.94 -0.08 19.96
C LEU A 259 5.75 0.88 20.06
N THR A 260 5.72 1.90 19.21
CA THR A 260 4.58 2.82 19.11
C THR A 260 3.29 2.07 18.73
N ALA A 261 3.36 1.17 17.74
CA ALA A 261 2.22 0.35 17.34
C ALA A 261 1.77 -0.61 18.44
N VAL A 262 2.68 -1.22 19.21
CA VAL A 262 2.34 -2.08 20.36
C VAL A 262 1.60 -1.29 21.44
N ILE A 263 2.05 -0.07 21.74
CA ILE A 263 1.39 0.81 22.73
C ILE A 263 -0.05 1.12 22.29
N PHE A 264 -0.29 1.43 21.01
CA PHE A 264 -1.64 1.69 20.50
C PHE A 264 -2.49 0.44 20.28
N TYR A 265 -1.89 -0.74 20.14
CA TYR A 265 -2.62 -1.99 19.96
C TYR A 265 -3.48 -2.35 21.18
N ILE A 266 -2.99 -2.07 22.38
CA ILE A 266 -3.74 -2.34 23.63
C ILE A 266 -5.05 -1.55 23.68
N PRO A 267 -5.07 -0.20 23.63
CA PRO A 267 -6.30 0.57 23.68
C PRO A 267 -7.20 0.34 22.46
N ALA A 268 -6.63 0.01 21.28
CA ALA A 268 -7.41 -0.34 20.09
C ALA A 268 -8.31 -1.58 20.27
N ASN A 269 -7.90 -2.53 21.11
CA ASN A 269 -8.66 -3.76 21.36
C ASN A 269 -9.52 -3.69 22.64
N VAL A 270 -9.22 -2.75 23.55
CA VAL A 270 -9.91 -2.60 24.83
C VAL A 270 -11.08 -1.61 24.73
N PHE A 271 -10.91 -0.51 24.00
CA PHE A 271 -11.95 0.52 23.89
C PHE A 271 -13.05 0.13 22.88
N PRO A 272 -14.26 0.71 23.03
CA PRO A 272 -15.31 0.56 22.02
C PRO A 272 -14.87 1.19 20.70
N ILE A 273 -15.28 0.57 19.60
CA ILE A 273 -14.97 1.04 18.24
C ILE A 273 -16.14 1.78 17.61
N THR A 274 -17.36 1.35 17.90
CA THR A 274 -18.59 1.96 17.43
C THR A 274 -19.66 1.92 18.51
N ASN A 275 -20.42 2.99 18.62
CA ASN A 275 -21.62 3.06 19.44
C ASN A 275 -22.84 3.22 18.55
N ILE A 276 -23.82 2.33 18.71
CA ILE A 276 -25.10 2.40 18.01
C ILE A 276 -26.14 2.93 19.00
N ILE A 277 -26.76 4.05 18.66
CA ILE A 277 -27.84 4.65 19.44
C ILE A 277 -29.14 4.39 18.68
N SER A 278 -30.04 3.61 19.28
CA SER A 278 -31.36 3.28 18.73
C SER A 278 -32.41 3.42 19.84
N PHE A 279 -33.44 4.23 19.60
CA PHE A 279 -34.56 4.46 20.55
C PHE A 279 -34.17 4.75 22.01
N GLY A 280 -33.02 5.38 22.23
CA GLY A 280 -32.52 5.75 23.58
C GLY A 280 -31.67 4.68 24.27
N ASP A 281 -31.57 3.47 23.71
CA ASP A 281 -30.63 2.46 24.17
C ASP A 281 -29.23 2.69 23.57
N TYR A 282 -28.22 2.58 24.43
CA TYR A 282 -26.81 2.72 24.07
C TYR A 282 -26.16 1.34 24.01
N GLN A 283 -25.84 0.87 22.81
CA GLN A 283 -25.05 -0.35 22.63
C GLN A 283 -23.63 0.02 22.20
N THR A 284 -22.68 -0.31 23.07
CA THR A 284 -21.25 -0.07 22.83
C THR A 284 -20.57 -1.37 22.42
N ASP A 285 -20.00 -1.40 21.22
CA ASP A 285 -19.31 -2.59 20.72
C ASP A 285 -17.81 -2.38 20.63
N THR A 286 -17.07 -3.33 21.21
CA THR A 286 -15.66 -3.54 20.91
C THR A 286 -15.53 -4.44 19.68
N ILE A 287 -14.33 -4.49 19.10
CA ILE A 287 -14.03 -5.43 17.99
C ILE A 287 -14.35 -6.87 18.45
N LEU A 288 -13.95 -7.23 19.67
CA LEU A 288 -14.17 -8.57 20.21
C LEU A 288 -15.65 -8.86 20.50
N SER A 289 -16.42 -7.88 21.02
CA SER A 289 -17.86 -8.07 21.23
C SER A 289 -18.58 -8.30 19.90
N GLY A 290 -18.20 -7.58 18.85
CA GLY A 290 -18.71 -7.80 17.49
C GLY A 290 -18.43 -9.21 16.97
N VAL A 291 -17.22 -9.74 17.16
CA VAL A 291 -16.87 -11.13 16.80
C VAL A 291 -17.74 -12.13 17.57
N ILE A 292 -17.90 -11.95 18.89
CA ILE A 292 -18.71 -12.84 19.74
C ILE A 292 -20.18 -12.82 19.32
N TYR A 293 -20.72 -11.64 18.98
CA TYR A 293 -22.10 -11.49 18.50
C TYR A 293 -22.34 -12.34 17.25
N PHE A 294 -21.49 -12.23 16.23
CA PHE A 294 -21.68 -13.00 14.98
C PHE A 294 -21.53 -14.51 15.15
N ILE A 295 -20.69 -14.96 16.10
CA ILE A 295 -20.60 -16.39 16.45
C ILE A 295 -21.92 -16.86 17.05
N LYS A 296 -22.52 -16.10 17.97
CA LYS A 296 -23.79 -16.45 18.62
C LYS A 296 -24.97 -16.46 17.65
N THR A 297 -24.99 -15.56 16.68
CA THR A 297 -26.05 -15.45 15.66
C THR A 297 -25.89 -16.48 14.52
N GLY A 298 -24.91 -17.38 14.60
CA GLY A 298 -24.68 -18.43 13.60
C GLY A 298 -23.89 -17.99 12.35
N MET A 299 -23.55 -16.70 12.24
CA MET A 299 -22.74 -16.13 11.16
C MET A 299 -21.23 -16.22 11.44
N TRP A 300 -20.77 -17.41 11.84
CA TRP A 300 -19.37 -17.64 12.20
C TRP A 300 -18.34 -17.27 11.10
N PRO A 301 -18.62 -17.36 9.77
CA PRO A 301 -17.65 -16.93 8.76
C PRO A 301 -17.37 -15.43 8.80
N LEU A 302 -18.37 -14.60 9.12
CA LEU A 302 -18.17 -13.16 9.25
C LEU A 302 -17.32 -12.84 10.49
N ALA A 303 -17.60 -13.52 11.61
CA ALA A 303 -16.81 -13.38 12.82
C ALA A 303 -15.32 -13.72 12.57
N LEU A 304 -15.05 -14.78 11.79
CA LEU A 304 -13.70 -15.18 11.42
C LEU A 304 -13.00 -14.09 10.58
N ILE A 305 -13.70 -13.49 9.61
CA ILE A 305 -13.15 -12.41 8.78
C ILE A 305 -12.76 -11.20 9.65
N ILE A 306 -13.68 -10.74 10.51
CA ILE A 306 -13.44 -9.58 11.38
C ILE A 306 -12.30 -9.87 12.37
N PHE A 307 -12.34 -11.01 13.06
CA PHE A 307 -11.29 -11.40 14.00
C PHE A 307 -9.91 -11.46 13.32
N THR A 308 -9.86 -12.06 12.13
CA THR A 308 -8.61 -12.23 11.40
C THR A 308 -8.06 -10.89 10.94
N ALA A 309 -8.89 -10.02 10.37
CA ALA A 309 -8.48 -8.72 9.85
C ALA A 309 -8.10 -7.73 10.96
N SER A 310 -8.89 -7.66 12.04
CA SER A 310 -8.74 -6.63 13.08
C SER A 310 -7.77 -7.00 14.20
N ILE A 311 -7.69 -8.28 14.58
CA ILE A 311 -6.91 -8.70 15.76
C ILE A 311 -5.68 -9.48 15.32
N PHE A 312 -5.89 -10.55 14.55
CA PHE A 312 -4.83 -11.49 14.21
C PHE A 312 -3.79 -10.92 13.24
N VAL A 313 -4.21 -10.26 12.16
CA VAL A 313 -3.29 -9.71 11.15
C VAL A 313 -2.35 -8.63 11.73
N PRO A 314 -2.82 -7.62 12.48
CA PRO A 314 -1.92 -6.66 13.12
C PRO A 314 -0.96 -7.31 14.11
N LEU A 315 -1.44 -8.25 14.94
CA LEU A 315 -0.60 -8.99 15.88
C LEU A 315 0.49 -9.78 15.16
N LEU A 316 0.13 -10.49 14.10
CA LEU A 316 1.06 -11.26 13.28
C LEU A 316 2.14 -10.36 12.67
N LYS A 317 1.80 -9.18 12.17
CA LYS A 317 2.79 -8.20 11.67
C LYS A 317 3.76 -7.75 12.75
N LEU A 318 3.26 -7.43 13.94
CA LEU A 318 4.12 -7.01 15.07
C LEU A 318 5.10 -8.10 15.46
N ILE A 319 4.63 -9.35 15.55
CA ILE A 319 5.47 -10.53 15.86
C ILE A 319 6.52 -10.73 14.77
N ILE A 320 6.11 -10.77 13.50
CA ILE A 320 7.01 -11.02 12.38
C ILE A 320 8.09 -9.94 12.26
N LEU A 321 7.71 -8.66 12.29
CA LEU A 321 8.68 -7.57 12.15
C LEU A 321 9.66 -7.53 13.35
N SER A 322 9.18 -7.81 14.56
CA SER A 322 10.03 -7.95 15.75
C SER A 322 11.00 -9.12 15.60
N PHE A 323 10.52 -10.28 15.14
CA PHE A 323 11.35 -11.45 14.85
C PHE A 323 12.44 -11.14 13.81
N LEU A 324 12.08 -10.48 12.71
CA LEU A 324 13.02 -10.11 11.66
C LEU A 324 14.09 -9.13 12.19
N LEU A 325 13.71 -8.13 12.98
CA LEU A 325 14.63 -7.19 13.61
C LEU A 325 15.60 -7.88 14.56
N ILE A 326 15.09 -8.70 15.48
CA ILE A 326 15.91 -9.46 16.44
C ILE A 326 16.87 -10.36 15.69
N SER A 327 16.39 -11.07 14.65
CA SER A 327 17.23 -11.98 13.87
C SER A 327 18.33 -11.25 13.06
N VAL A 328 18.07 -10.03 12.58
CA VAL A 328 19.10 -9.18 11.97
C VAL A 328 20.11 -8.71 13.02
N GLN A 329 19.66 -8.28 14.20
CA GLN A 329 20.54 -7.81 15.28
C GLN A 329 21.43 -8.94 15.83
N LEU A 330 20.89 -10.15 15.93
CA LEU A 330 21.64 -11.36 16.29
C LEU A 330 22.51 -11.89 15.15
N LYS A 331 22.54 -11.24 13.98
CA LYS A 331 23.32 -11.63 12.79
C LYS A 331 23.14 -13.11 12.45
N THR A 332 21.90 -13.59 12.53
CA THR A 332 21.60 -15.01 12.32
C THR A 332 21.61 -15.33 10.82
N THR A 333 22.37 -16.35 10.40
CA THR A 333 22.39 -16.86 9.01
C THR A 333 21.32 -17.91 8.73
N TRP A 334 20.58 -18.33 9.77
CA TRP A 334 19.52 -19.33 9.66
C TRP A 334 18.41 -18.88 8.70
N ARG A 335 18.17 -19.70 7.66
CA ARG A 335 17.07 -19.61 6.69
C ARG A 335 16.76 -18.17 6.20
N GLN A 336 17.77 -17.44 5.73
CA GLN A 336 17.63 -16.08 5.18
C GLN A 336 16.58 -15.97 4.07
N LYS A 337 16.46 -17.00 3.23
CA LYS A 337 15.46 -17.08 2.16
C LYS A 337 14.03 -17.07 2.70
N ASP A 338 13.77 -17.84 3.76
CA ASP A 338 12.45 -17.88 4.42
C ASP A 338 12.14 -16.56 5.13
N ARG A 339 13.12 -15.94 5.80
CA ARG A 339 12.96 -14.62 6.43
C ARG A 339 12.59 -13.54 5.42
N THR A 340 13.26 -13.54 4.26
CA THR A 340 12.93 -12.62 3.16
C THR A 340 11.52 -12.89 2.62
N ARG A 341 11.12 -14.17 2.49
CA ARG A 341 9.77 -14.55 2.06
C ARG A 341 8.70 -14.11 3.07
N ILE A 342 8.94 -14.31 4.36
CA ILE A 342 8.08 -13.87 5.45
C ILE A 342 7.93 -12.34 5.42
N TYR A 343 9.02 -11.61 5.23
CA TYR A 343 8.99 -10.14 5.05
C TYR A 343 8.07 -9.74 3.88
N ARG A 344 8.25 -10.33 2.69
CA ARG A 344 7.40 -10.03 1.52
C ARG A 344 5.93 -10.30 1.74
N ILE A 345 5.61 -11.44 2.37
CA ILE A 345 4.21 -11.79 2.72
C ILE A 345 3.65 -10.75 3.68
N THR A 346 4.43 -10.34 4.67
CA THR A 346 4.02 -9.33 5.67
C THR A 346 3.79 -7.96 5.04
N GLU A 347 4.65 -7.54 4.11
CA GLU A 347 4.50 -6.30 3.34
C GLU A 347 3.26 -6.34 2.44
N ALA A 348 2.99 -7.48 1.78
CA ALA A 348 1.81 -7.67 0.94
C ALA A 348 0.50 -7.62 1.75
N ILE A 349 0.46 -8.28 2.92
CA ILE A 349 -0.67 -8.25 3.87
C ILE A 349 -0.77 -6.86 4.54
N GLY A 350 0.30 -6.07 4.52
CA GLY A 350 0.40 -4.66 4.92
C GLY A 350 -0.88 -3.86 4.71
N ARG A 351 -1.30 -3.75 3.46
CA ARG A 351 -2.39 -2.87 3.02
C ARG A 351 -3.79 -3.37 3.44
N TRP A 352 -3.95 -4.68 3.60
CA TRP A 352 -5.23 -5.33 3.94
C TRP A 352 -5.73 -4.99 5.34
N SER A 353 -4.85 -4.56 6.23
CA SER A 353 -5.25 -4.19 7.60
C SER A 353 -6.10 -2.93 7.67
N MET A 354 -6.25 -2.19 6.56
CA MET A 354 -7.12 -1.00 6.48
C MET A 354 -8.59 -1.34 6.18
N VAL A 355 -8.94 -2.61 5.89
CA VAL A 355 -10.33 -3.02 5.55
C VAL A 355 -11.32 -2.51 6.59
N ASP A 356 -11.00 -2.65 7.88
CA ASP A 356 -11.97 -2.33 8.94
C ASP A 356 -12.23 -0.82 9.09
N ILE A 357 -11.21 0.02 8.86
CA ILE A 357 -11.38 1.48 8.89
C ILE A 357 -12.29 1.92 7.76
N PHE A 358 -12.13 1.31 6.58
CA PHE A 358 -13.02 1.56 5.45
C PHE A 358 -14.44 1.01 5.70
N ALA A 359 -14.57 -0.17 6.31
CA ALA A 359 -15.88 -0.69 6.69
C ALA A 359 -16.62 0.25 7.67
N ILE A 360 -15.91 0.77 8.69
CA ILE A 360 -16.47 1.75 9.62
C ILE A 360 -16.89 3.03 8.89
N THR A 361 -16.08 3.51 7.94
CA THR A 361 -16.41 4.68 7.11
C THR A 361 -17.74 4.50 6.40
N VAL A 362 -17.93 3.34 5.77
CA VAL A 362 -19.14 3.01 5.02
C VAL A 362 -20.33 2.84 5.97
N LEU A 363 -20.13 2.19 7.11
CA LEU A 363 -21.17 1.98 8.12
C LEU A 363 -21.75 3.30 8.64
N ILE A 364 -20.88 4.26 8.96
CA ILE A 364 -21.31 5.58 9.45
C ILE A 364 -22.00 6.37 8.35
N ALA A 365 -21.53 6.27 7.11
CA ALA A 365 -22.19 6.91 5.98
C ALA A 365 -23.63 6.38 5.81
N LEU A 366 -23.84 5.06 5.93
CA LEU A 366 -25.11 4.39 5.68
C LEU A 366 -26.14 4.56 6.79
N VAL A 367 -25.71 4.42 8.04
CA VAL A 367 -26.63 4.29 9.18
C VAL A 367 -26.92 5.65 9.84
N ASN A 368 -26.39 6.76 9.33
CA ASN A 368 -26.67 8.07 9.90
C ASN A 368 -28.01 8.69 9.44
N MET A 369 -29.13 8.08 9.85
CA MET A 369 -30.49 8.56 9.54
C MET A 369 -31.09 9.47 10.63
N GLY A 370 -30.26 10.05 11.48
CA GLY A 370 -30.71 10.99 12.52
C GLY A 370 -31.58 10.33 13.59
N ALA A 371 -32.90 10.50 13.51
CA ALA A 371 -33.83 10.16 14.59
C ALA A 371 -34.05 8.66 14.83
N ILE A 372 -33.72 7.79 13.86
CA ILE A 372 -34.04 6.36 13.91
C ILE A 372 -32.87 5.54 14.47
N ALA A 373 -31.68 5.70 13.89
CA ALA A 373 -30.44 5.13 14.37
C ALA A 373 -29.29 6.05 13.99
N THR A 374 -28.28 6.14 14.86
CA THR A 374 -27.00 6.81 14.53
C THR A 374 -25.84 5.94 14.97
N VAL A 375 -24.81 5.86 14.13
CA VAL A 375 -23.55 5.19 14.46
C VAL A 375 -22.50 6.25 14.73
N ARG A 376 -21.95 6.22 15.94
CA ARG A 376 -20.86 7.09 16.36
C ARG A 376 -19.55 6.33 16.43
N VAL A 377 -18.48 6.98 16.00
CA VAL A 377 -17.11 6.49 16.13
C VAL A 377 -16.64 6.69 17.55
N GLU A 378 -15.94 5.68 18.05
CA GLU A 378 -15.36 5.71 19.38
C GLU A 378 -13.81 5.66 19.33
N PRO A 379 -13.12 5.94 20.44
CA PRO A 379 -11.67 6.12 20.47
C PRO A 379 -10.87 4.94 19.91
N ALA A 380 -11.37 3.70 19.99
CA ALA A 380 -10.64 2.55 19.47
C ALA A 380 -10.36 2.65 17.97
N ALA A 381 -11.23 3.29 17.19
CA ALA A 381 -11.03 3.45 15.75
C ALA A 381 -9.76 4.26 15.43
N LEU A 382 -9.46 5.29 16.22
CA LEU A 382 -8.25 6.10 16.05
C LEU A 382 -7.00 5.31 16.42
N TYR A 383 -7.02 4.60 17.56
CA TYR A 383 -5.90 3.76 17.97
C TYR A 383 -5.65 2.61 16.98
N PHE A 384 -6.72 1.99 16.47
CA PHE A 384 -6.63 0.98 15.44
C PHE A 384 -6.00 1.54 14.16
N ALA A 385 -6.46 2.69 13.67
CA ALA A 385 -5.87 3.37 12.53
C ALA A 385 -4.38 3.68 12.74
N ALA A 386 -4.00 4.14 13.94
CA ALA A 386 -2.61 4.37 14.28
C ALA A 386 -1.77 3.07 14.19
N VAL A 387 -2.24 1.95 14.76
CA VAL A 387 -1.54 0.65 14.65
C VAL A 387 -1.30 0.27 13.20
N VAL A 388 -2.31 0.39 12.34
CA VAL A 388 -2.20 0.02 10.93
C VAL A 388 -1.17 0.91 10.21
N VAL A 389 -1.23 2.22 10.41
CA VAL A 389 -0.29 3.18 9.80
C VAL A 389 1.13 2.96 10.30
N PHE A 390 1.34 2.82 11.61
CA PHE A 390 2.67 2.62 12.19
C PHE A 390 3.28 1.27 11.79
N THR A 391 2.49 0.20 11.71
CA THR A 391 2.98 -1.10 11.22
C THR A 391 3.30 -1.08 9.73
N MET A 392 2.55 -0.33 8.92
CA MET A 392 2.86 -0.12 7.51
C MET A 392 4.18 0.64 7.34
N PHE A 393 4.37 1.74 8.09
CA PHE A 393 5.62 2.49 8.09
C PHE A 393 6.80 1.68 8.63
N ALA A 394 6.59 0.82 9.63
CA ALA A 394 7.61 -0.07 10.16
C ALA A 394 8.11 -1.03 9.08
N ALA A 395 7.19 -1.69 8.35
CA ALA A 395 7.54 -2.55 7.23
C ALA A 395 8.30 -1.79 6.13
N MET A 396 7.82 -0.60 5.74
CA MET A 396 8.48 0.24 4.74
C MET A 396 9.86 0.77 5.18
N THR A 397 10.09 0.91 6.48
CA THR A 397 11.37 1.40 7.03
C THR A 397 12.39 0.27 7.19
N PHE A 398 11.93 -0.96 7.42
CA PHE A 398 12.79 -2.14 7.45
C PHE A 398 13.51 -2.33 6.10
N ASP A 399 14.80 -2.63 6.16
CA ASP A 399 15.63 -2.90 4.98
C ASP A 399 15.88 -4.42 4.89
N PRO A 400 15.22 -5.15 3.96
CA PRO A 400 15.36 -6.60 3.85
C PRO A 400 16.80 -7.03 3.52
N ARG A 401 17.64 -6.15 2.96
CA ARG A 401 19.04 -6.45 2.64
C ARG A 401 19.85 -6.75 3.90
N LEU A 402 19.47 -6.20 5.05
CA LEU A 402 20.11 -6.47 6.33
C LEU A 402 19.99 -7.94 6.77
N ILE A 403 19.03 -8.70 6.23
CA ILE A 403 18.91 -10.15 6.47
C ILE A 403 20.12 -10.91 5.90
N TRP A 404 20.72 -10.37 4.83
CA TRP A 404 21.77 -11.00 4.04
C TRP A 404 23.17 -10.46 4.35
N ASP A 405 23.29 -9.35 5.10
CA ASP A 405 24.56 -8.68 5.44
C ASP A 405 25.49 -9.43 6.40
N THR A 406 25.21 -10.71 6.65
CA THR A 406 25.99 -11.60 7.52
C THR A 406 27.30 -12.12 6.91
N GLU A 407 27.51 -11.98 5.60
CA GLU A 407 28.66 -12.59 4.90
C GLU A 407 29.84 -11.65 4.58
N LYS A 408 29.70 -10.32 4.72
CA LYS A 408 30.79 -9.39 4.30
C LYS A 408 32.02 -9.32 5.23
N ASN A 409 32.09 -10.10 6.32
CA ASN A 409 33.21 -10.09 7.26
C ASN A 409 34.06 -11.40 7.29
N SER A 410 33.82 -12.36 6.40
CA SER A 410 34.58 -13.63 6.35
C SER A 410 35.69 -13.70 5.30
N HIS A 411 35.98 -12.58 4.63
CA HIS A 411 37.17 -12.41 3.79
C HIS A 411 37.96 -11.17 4.25
N ALA A 412 38.66 -11.33 5.36
CA ALA A 412 39.74 -10.45 5.80
C ALA A 412 40.90 -11.31 6.31
#